data_AF-A0A2V5XZU8-F1
#
_entry.id   AF-A0A2V5XZU8-F1
#
_cell.length_a   1.000
_cell.length_b   1.000
_cell.length_c   1.000
_cell.angle_alpha   90.00
_cell.angle_beta   90.00
_cell.angle_gamma   90.00
#
_symmetry.space_group_name_H-M   'P 1'
#
loop_
_entity.id
_entity.type
_entity.pdbx_description
1 polymer ?
#
loop_
_entity_poly.entity_id
_entity_poly.type
_entity_poly.pdbx_seq_one_letter_code
_entity_poly.pdbx_strand_id
1 'polypeptide(L)'
;QTDLAQKIANELRAKLSPTEKAQIEHRPTENGEAYLAFLQAHNVSGAFEDFEQLKQSEQLYQRALELDPTFALAMARYSQLESWIVHTFDRTTQRREKAQTLAERALQLQPGLPEAHLARGYSYYWGDNNYDAALKEFEIAQTG
;
A
#
# COMPACT_ATOMS: atom_id res chain seq x y z
N GLN A 1 -8.92 22.64 -12.65
CA GLN A 1 -9.18 21.32 -13.25
C GLN A 1 -9.52 20.31 -12.15
N THR A 2 -10.45 20.67 -11.27
CA THR A 2 -10.72 19.99 -9.98
C THR A 2 -12.02 19.18 -10.02
N ASP A 3 -12.81 19.37 -11.07
CA ASP A 3 -14.20 18.89 -11.19
C ASP A 3 -14.28 17.40 -11.55
N LEU A 4 -13.35 16.91 -12.39
CA LEU A 4 -13.35 15.51 -12.84
C LEU A 4 -12.87 14.57 -11.74
N ALA A 5 -11.79 14.92 -11.03
CA ALA A 5 -11.29 14.13 -9.90
C ALA A 5 -12.33 14.07 -8.76
N GLN A 6 -13.03 15.19 -8.50
CA GLN A 6 -14.11 15.23 -7.52
C GLN A 6 -15.31 14.37 -7.95
N LYS A 7 -15.69 14.39 -9.22
CA LYS A 7 -16.76 13.53 -9.76
C LYS A 7 -16.44 12.05 -9.65
N ILE A 8 -15.24 11.64 -10.05
CA ILE A 8 -14.83 10.23 -10.00
C ILE A 8 -14.74 9.77 -8.53
N ALA A 9 -14.20 10.59 -7.63
CA ALA A 9 -14.18 10.28 -6.20
C ALA A 9 -15.59 10.15 -5.61
N ASN A 10 -16.53 10.98 -6.05
CA ASN A 10 -17.92 10.93 -5.61
C ASN A 10 -18.66 9.69 -6.16
N GLU A 11 -18.42 9.32 -7.42
CA GLU A 11 -19.00 8.10 -8.01
C GLU A 11 -18.45 6.83 -7.36
N LEU A 12 -17.15 6.80 -7.04
CA LEU A 12 -16.58 5.69 -6.29
C LEU A 12 -17.19 5.59 -4.88
N ARG A 13 -17.33 6.72 -4.17
CA ARG A 13 -18.02 6.80 -2.87
C ARG A 13 -19.45 6.29 -2.91
N ALA A 14 -20.15 6.46 -4.03
CA ALA A 14 -21.54 6.02 -4.17
C ALA A 14 -21.67 4.49 -4.19
N LYS A 15 -20.64 3.77 -4.68
CA LYS A 15 -20.65 2.30 -4.81
C LYS A 15 -20.10 1.55 -3.61
N LEU A 16 -19.55 2.26 -2.63
CA LEU A 16 -18.96 1.67 -1.43
C LEU A 16 -20.01 1.30 -0.38
N SER A 17 -19.78 0.20 0.32
CA SER A 17 -20.55 -0.28 1.45
C SER A 17 -20.53 0.72 2.63
N PRO A 18 -21.48 0.65 3.57
CA PRO A 18 -21.50 1.53 4.75
C PRO A 18 -20.20 1.52 5.56
N THR A 19 -19.53 0.37 5.63
CA THR A 19 -18.24 0.19 6.32
C THR A 19 -17.11 0.94 5.61
N GLU A 20 -17.05 0.84 4.29
CA GLU A 20 -16.09 1.57 3.46
C GLU A 20 -16.36 3.09 3.49
N LYS A 21 -17.63 3.51 3.60
CA LYS A 21 -18.01 4.91 3.79
C LYS A 21 -17.58 5.48 5.15
N ALA A 22 -17.58 4.67 6.22
CA ALA A 22 -17.10 5.09 7.53
C ALA A 22 -15.56 5.26 7.54
N GLN A 23 -14.82 4.42 6.82
CA GLN A 23 -13.37 4.58 6.67
C GLN A 23 -12.98 5.79 5.80
N ILE A 24 -13.87 6.25 4.91
CA ILE A 24 -13.66 7.47 4.09
C ILE A 24 -13.63 8.76 4.93
N GLU A 25 -14.13 8.78 6.17
CA GLU A 25 -13.99 9.94 7.05
C GLU A 25 -12.53 10.22 7.40
N HIS A 26 -11.68 9.18 7.44
CA HIS A 26 -10.23 9.32 7.41
C HIS A 26 -9.75 9.26 5.95
N ARG A 27 -9.81 10.38 5.24
CA ARG A 27 -9.25 10.47 3.88
C ARG A 27 -7.76 10.13 3.94
N PRO A 28 -7.31 9.03 3.31
CA PRO A 28 -5.92 8.62 3.45
C PRO A 28 -4.97 9.46 2.57
N THR A 29 -5.54 10.34 1.72
CA THR A 29 -4.88 11.40 0.94
C THR A 29 -5.88 12.51 0.62
N GLU A 30 -5.41 13.76 0.47
CA GLU A 30 -6.21 14.88 -0.06
C GLU A 30 -6.15 14.98 -1.60
N ASN A 31 -5.30 14.19 -2.25
CA ASN A 31 -5.19 14.15 -3.71
C ASN A 31 -6.09 13.04 -4.29
N GLY A 32 -7.20 13.44 -4.90
CA GLY A 32 -8.14 12.50 -5.51
C GLY A 32 -7.55 11.63 -6.63
N GLU A 33 -6.60 12.16 -7.41
CA GLU A 33 -5.92 11.37 -8.46
C GLU A 33 -4.97 10.33 -7.84
N ALA A 34 -4.28 10.69 -6.75
CA ALA A 34 -3.45 9.76 -6.01
C ALA A 34 -4.29 8.62 -5.43
N TYR A 35 -5.47 8.95 -4.87
CA TYR A 35 -6.40 7.95 -4.34
C TYR A 35 -6.92 7.00 -5.42
N LEU A 36 -7.24 7.52 -6.61
CA LEU A 36 -7.69 6.68 -7.73
C LEU A 36 -6.58 5.75 -8.23
N ALA A 37 -5.34 6.25 -8.36
CA ALA A 37 -4.19 5.43 -8.73
C ALA A 37 -3.94 4.33 -7.68
N PHE A 38 -4.02 4.65 -6.39
CA PHE A 38 -3.91 3.69 -5.28
C PHE A 38 -4.98 2.58 -5.37
N LEU A 39 -6.23 2.94 -5.61
CA LEU A 39 -7.32 1.96 -5.72
C LEU A 39 -7.16 1.06 -6.95
N GLN A 40 -6.72 1.62 -8.07
CA GLN A 40 -6.40 0.83 -9.26
C GLN A 40 -5.25 -0.14 -8.99
N ALA A 41 -4.19 0.31 -8.31
CA ALA A 41 -3.06 -0.54 -7.93
C ALA A 41 -3.54 -1.72 -7.08
N HIS A 42 -4.39 -1.45 -6.08
CA HIS A 42 -4.91 -2.45 -5.17
C HIS A 42 -5.77 -3.51 -5.90
N ASN A 43 -6.67 -3.07 -6.78
CA ASN A 43 -7.52 -3.97 -7.55
C ASN A 43 -6.73 -4.90 -8.47
N VAL A 44 -5.68 -4.38 -9.12
CA VAL A 44 -4.82 -5.19 -10.01
C VAL A 44 -3.99 -6.20 -9.21
N SER A 45 -3.52 -5.86 -8.01
CA SER A 45 -2.73 -6.76 -7.16
C SER A 45 -3.51 -7.93 -6.54
N GLY A 46 -4.84 -7.94 -6.61
CA GLY A 46 -5.67 -9.03 -6.09
C GLY A 46 -5.42 -10.37 -6.79
N ALA A 47 -4.84 -10.35 -8.00
CA ALA A 47 -4.39 -11.53 -8.73
C ALA A 47 -2.90 -11.81 -8.43
N PHE A 48 -2.61 -12.28 -7.22
CA PHE A 48 -1.25 -12.52 -6.69
C PHE A 48 -0.35 -13.46 -7.53
N GLU A 49 -0.89 -14.12 -8.55
CA GLU A 49 -0.21 -15.15 -9.35
C GLU A 49 0.34 -14.63 -10.70
N ASP A 50 -0.07 -13.44 -11.16
CA ASP A 50 0.35 -12.89 -12.46
C ASP A 50 1.39 -11.78 -12.29
N PHE A 51 2.65 -12.07 -12.64
CA PHE A 51 3.75 -11.13 -12.47
C PHE A 51 3.62 -9.84 -13.30
N GLU A 52 2.98 -9.88 -14.47
CA GLU A 52 2.77 -8.67 -15.29
C GLU A 52 1.70 -7.77 -14.66
N GLN A 53 0.65 -8.35 -14.07
CA GLN A 53 -0.33 -7.58 -13.28
C GLN A 53 0.34 -6.97 -12.03
N LEU A 54 1.22 -7.69 -11.34
CA LEU A 54 1.97 -7.14 -10.20
C LEU A 54 2.87 -5.96 -10.62
N LYS A 55 3.52 -6.02 -11.79
CA LYS A 55 4.28 -4.86 -12.34
C LYS A 55 3.37 -3.69 -12.69
N GLN A 56 2.17 -3.94 -13.20
CA GLN A 56 1.19 -2.88 -13.45
C GLN A 56 0.75 -2.23 -12.14
N SER A 57 0.50 -3.03 -11.09
CA SER A 57 0.21 -2.51 -9.75
C SER A 57 1.36 -1.68 -9.19
N GLU A 58 2.61 -2.13 -9.38
CA GLU A 58 3.83 -1.41 -9.03
C GLU A 58 3.85 0.00 -9.64
N GLN A 59 3.58 0.13 -10.95
CA GLN A 59 3.52 1.41 -11.65
C GLN A 59 2.41 2.34 -11.11
N LEU A 60 1.26 1.77 -10.75
CA LEU A 60 0.13 2.54 -10.22
C LEU A 60 0.42 3.04 -8.79
N TYR A 61 1.08 2.24 -7.95
CA TYR A 61 1.55 2.72 -6.64
C TYR A 61 2.61 3.82 -6.79
N GLN A 62 3.56 3.69 -7.72
CA GLN A 62 4.51 4.77 -8.02
C GLN A 62 3.79 6.05 -8.41
N ARG A 63 2.79 5.95 -9.30
CA ARG A 63 1.99 7.10 -9.71
C ARG A 63 1.25 7.75 -8.54
N ALA A 64 0.69 6.96 -7.62
CA ALA A 64 0.05 7.49 -6.43
C ALA A 64 1.04 8.29 -5.56
N LEU A 65 2.27 7.82 -5.41
CA LEU A 65 3.32 8.49 -4.61
C LEU A 65 3.96 9.68 -5.32
N GLU A 66 3.97 9.72 -6.66
CA GLU A 66 4.32 10.93 -7.41
C GLU A 66 3.31 12.06 -7.20
N LEU A 67 2.02 11.70 -7.12
CA LEU A 67 0.91 12.63 -6.94
C LEU A 67 0.75 13.08 -5.49
N ASP A 68 1.03 12.20 -4.53
CA ASP A 68 1.07 12.49 -3.11
C ASP A 68 2.23 11.74 -2.43
N PRO A 69 3.39 12.40 -2.26
CA PRO A 69 4.56 11.84 -1.59
C PRO A 69 4.37 11.56 -0.09
N THR A 70 3.23 11.94 0.50
CA THR A 70 2.91 11.73 1.92
C THR A 70 1.83 10.67 2.14
N PHE A 71 1.42 9.97 1.08
CA PHE A 71 0.37 8.96 1.12
C PHE A 71 0.82 7.66 1.78
N ALA A 72 0.87 7.65 3.12
CA ALA A 72 1.42 6.57 3.93
C ALA A 72 0.79 5.19 3.63
N LEU A 73 -0.53 5.13 3.42
CA LEU A 73 -1.23 3.90 3.07
C LEU A 73 -0.78 3.34 1.71
N ALA A 74 -0.54 4.19 0.71
CA ALA A 74 -0.01 3.75 -0.57
C ALA A 74 1.42 3.20 -0.43
N MET A 75 2.27 3.85 0.38
CA MET A 75 3.61 3.33 0.67
C MET A 75 3.56 1.95 1.35
N ALA A 76 2.68 1.79 2.34
CA ALA A 76 2.51 0.53 3.05
C ALA A 76 2.07 -0.60 2.12
N ARG A 77 1.02 -0.39 1.30
CA ARG A 77 0.56 -1.42 0.35
C ARG A 77 1.58 -1.72 -0.73
N TYR A 78 2.32 -0.71 -1.19
CA TYR A 78 3.39 -0.91 -2.15
C TYR A 78 4.54 -1.74 -1.57
N SER A 79 4.93 -1.50 -0.32
CA SER A 79 5.91 -2.33 0.39
C SER A 79 5.47 -3.80 0.49
N GLN A 80 4.19 -4.05 0.77
CA GLN A 80 3.63 -5.41 0.79
C GLN A 80 3.73 -6.09 -0.58
N LEU A 81 3.40 -5.36 -1.65
CA LEU A 81 3.55 -5.83 -3.03
C LEU A 81 5.01 -6.20 -3.37
N GLU A 82 5.96 -5.32 -3.06
CA GLU A 82 7.39 -5.59 -3.29
C GLU A 82 7.86 -6.81 -2.49
N SER A 83 7.42 -6.94 -1.22
CA SER A 83 7.76 -8.09 -0.38
C SER A 83 7.22 -9.40 -0.95
N TRP A 84 6.00 -9.39 -1.51
CA TRP A 84 5.41 -10.53 -2.20
C TRP A 84 6.18 -10.91 -3.47
N ILE A 85 6.53 -9.91 -4.29
CA ILE A 85 7.33 -10.12 -5.50
C ILE A 85 8.68 -10.74 -5.14
N VAL A 86 9.34 -10.25 -4.08
CA VAL A 86 10.59 -10.82 -3.55
C VAL A 86 10.41 -12.28 -3.17
N HIS A 87 9.32 -12.63 -2.49
CA HIS A 87 9.07 -14.01 -2.08
C HIS A 87 8.94 -14.97 -3.28
N THR A 88 8.11 -14.57 -4.25
CA THR A 88 7.52 -15.45 -5.25
C THR A 88 8.21 -15.40 -6.61
N PHE A 89 8.67 -14.22 -7.07
CA PHE A 89 9.08 -14.01 -8.46
C PHE A 89 10.53 -13.52 -8.62
N ASP A 90 10.93 -12.47 -7.89
CA ASP A 90 12.17 -11.74 -8.13
C ASP A 90 12.87 -11.37 -6.82
N ARG A 91 13.84 -12.20 -6.43
CA ARG A 91 14.57 -12.14 -5.15
C ARG A 91 15.72 -11.12 -5.12
N THR A 92 15.65 -10.07 -5.92
CA THR A 92 16.71 -9.05 -5.97
C THR A 92 16.80 -8.22 -4.69
N THR A 93 18.03 -7.86 -4.30
CA THR A 93 18.30 -6.99 -3.15
C THR A 93 17.63 -5.62 -3.31
N GLN A 94 17.58 -5.09 -4.53
CA GLN A 94 16.95 -3.81 -4.82
C GLN A 94 15.46 -3.79 -4.45
N ARG A 95 14.70 -4.85 -4.78
CA ARG A 95 13.28 -4.94 -4.43
C ARG A 95 13.08 -5.08 -2.92
N ARG A 96 13.94 -5.84 -2.26
CA ARG A 96 13.96 -5.96 -0.79
C ARG A 96 14.20 -4.61 -0.11
N GLU A 97 15.24 -3.88 -0.50
CA GLU A 97 15.56 -2.56 0.06
C GLU A 97 14.43 -1.55 -0.17
N LYS A 98 13.78 -1.63 -1.34
CA LYS A 98 12.63 -0.79 -1.68
C LYS A 98 11.42 -1.10 -0.78
N ALA A 99 11.13 -2.38 -0.54
CA ALA A 99 10.06 -2.78 0.39
C ALA A 99 10.32 -2.24 1.81
N GLN A 100 11.56 -2.39 2.31
CA GLN A 100 11.97 -1.86 3.61
C GLN A 100 11.81 -0.34 3.68
N THR A 101 12.36 0.38 2.70
CA THR A 101 12.31 1.84 2.64
C THR A 101 10.87 2.37 2.62
N LEU A 102 9.98 1.72 1.86
CA LEU A 102 8.57 2.10 1.79
C LEU A 102 7.84 1.86 3.12
N ALA A 103 8.08 0.73 3.79
CA ALA A 103 7.51 0.44 5.11
C ALA A 103 7.98 1.45 6.17
N GLU A 104 9.29 1.75 6.18
CA GLU A 104 9.87 2.73 7.11
C GLU A 104 9.28 4.13 6.90
N ARG A 105 9.13 4.56 5.65
CA ARG A 105 8.49 5.85 5.35
C ARG A 105 7.02 5.89 5.74
N ALA A 106 6.28 4.81 5.52
CA ALA A 106 4.89 4.72 5.94
C ALA A 106 4.76 4.89 7.46
N LEU A 107 5.63 4.22 8.24
CA LEU A 107 5.69 4.35 9.70
C LEU A 107 6.16 5.73 10.17
N GLN A 108 7.09 6.37 9.46
CA GLN A 108 7.50 7.75 9.77
C GLN A 108 6.35 8.75 9.61
N LEU A 109 5.52 8.57 8.60
CA LEU A 109 4.37 9.43 8.32
C LEU A 109 3.19 9.14 9.25
N GLN A 110 2.89 7.86 9.49
CA GLN A 110 1.79 7.43 10.34
C GLN A 110 2.23 6.23 11.20
N PRO A 111 2.83 6.49 12.39
CA PRO A 111 3.35 5.43 13.26
C PRO A 111 2.30 4.47 13.80
N GLY A 112 1.02 4.85 13.81
CA GLY A 112 -0.08 4.02 14.27
C GLY A 112 -0.84 3.32 13.15
N LEU A 113 -0.39 3.41 11.89
CA LEU A 113 -1.10 2.83 10.75
C LEU A 113 -0.90 1.30 10.74
N PRO A 114 -1.96 0.48 10.91
CA PRO A 114 -1.82 -0.97 10.92
C PRO A 114 -1.19 -1.53 9.64
N GLU A 115 -1.52 -0.97 8.48
CA GLU A 115 -0.92 -1.36 7.20
C GLU A 115 0.59 -1.13 7.14
N ALA A 116 1.10 -0.09 7.79
CA ALA A 116 2.53 0.20 7.83
C ALA A 116 3.28 -0.83 8.68
N HIS A 117 2.67 -1.27 9.78
CA HIS A 117 3.17 -2.39 10.59
C HIS A 117 3.10 -3.72 9.82
N LEU A 118 1.99 -4.00 9.11
CA LEU A 118 1.91 -5.15 8.20
C LEU A 118 3.01 -5.12 7.14
N ALA A 119 3.24 -3.95 6.51
CA ALA A 119 4.26 -3.78 5.49
C ALA A 119 5.66 -4.12 6.02
N ARG A 120 6.00 -3.61 7.21
CA ARG A 120 7.29 -3.92 7.86
C ARG A 120 7.39 -5.39 8.26
N GLY A 121 6.31 -5.95 8.79
CA GLY A 121 6.24 -7.38 9.13
C GLY A 121 6.47 -8.28 7.92
N TYR A 122 5.82 -8.02 6.78
CA TYR A 122 6.04 -8.77 5.54
C TYR A 122 7.44 -8.57 4.97
N SER A 123 8.01 -7.37 5.08
CA SER A 123 9.39 -7.11 4.69
C SER A 123 10.39 -7.96 5.49
N TYR A 124 10.18 -8.07 6.81
CA TYR A 124 10.97 -8.98 7.65
C TYR A 124 10.72 -10.45 7.34
N TYR A 125 9.47 -10.83 7.13
CA TYR A 125 9.08 -12.23 6.92
C TYR A 125 9.59 -12.78 5.57
N TRP A 126 9.27 -12.10 4.47
CA TRP A 126 9.60 -12.55 3.10
C TRP A 126 10.94 -12.04 2.59
N GLY A 127 11.34 -10.84 3.02
CA GLY A 127 12.68 -10.36 2.78
C GLY A 127 13.65 -11.11 3.68
N ASP A 128 13.73 -10.73 4.94
CA ASP A 128 14.89 -11.05 5.79
C ASP A 128 14.84 -12.42 6.47
N ASN A 129 13.73 -13.15 6.34
CA ASN A 129 13.42 -14.36 7.11
C ASN A 129 13.54 -14.11 8.63
N ASN A 130 13.35 -12.86 9.07
CA ASN A 130 13.39 -12.47 10.47
C ASN A 130 11.98 -12.60 11.07
N TYR A 131 11.59 -13.84 11.32
CA TYR A 131 10.24 -14.16 11.78
C TYR A 131 9.90 -13.56 13.15
N ASP A 132 10.89 -13.44 14.05
CA ASP A 132 10.70 -12.82 15.36
C ASP A 132 10.37 -11.33 15.25
N ALA A 133 11.05 -10.61 14.35
CA ALA A 133 10.73 -9.21 14.08
C ALA A 133 9.39 -9.06 13.36
N ALA A 134 9.10 -9.95 12.40
CA ALA A 134 7.83 -9.95 11.69
C ALA A 134 6.64 -10.15 12.62
N LEU A 135 6.72 -11.12 13.54
CA LEU A 135 5.65 -11.42 14.49
C LEU A 135 5.30 -10.21 15.37
N LYS A 136 6.31 -9.50 15.88
CA LYS A 136 6.10 -8.27 16.68
C LYS A 136 5.34 -7.21 15.90
N GLU A 137 5.70 -7.00 14.63
CA GLU A 137 5.01 -6.01 13.79
C GLU A 137 3.57 -6.45 13.46
N PHE A 138 3.34 -7.74 13.23
CA PHE A 138 1.99 -8.28 13.03
C PHE A 138 1.10 -8.16 14.27
N GLU A 139 1.66 -8.38 15.47
CA GLU A 139 0.95 -8.17 16.74
C GLU A 139 0.53 -6.71 16.91
N ILE A 140 1.43 -5.76 16.60
CA ILE A 140 1.09 -4.33 16.65
C ILE A 140 -0.04 -4.04 15.67
N ALA A 141 0.06 -4.51 14.42
CA ALA A 141 -0.97 -4.31 13.40
C ALA A 141 -2.33 -4.92 13.78
N GLN A 142 -2.36 -6.01 14.55
CA GLN A 142 -3.60 -6.64 14.99
C GLN A 142 -4.33 -5.83 16.07
N THR A 143 -3.59 -5.03 16.84
CA THR A 143 -4.12 -4.27 17.98
C THR A 143 -4.46 -2.81 17.67
N GLY A 144 -4.06 -2.29 16.51
CA GLY A 144 -4.37 -0.95 16.02
C GLY A 144 -5.68 -0.88 15.26
#